data_AF-A0A5P2QTU5-F1
#
_entry.id   AF-A0A5P2QTU5-F1
#
_cell.length_a   1.000
_cell.length_b   1.000
_cell.length_c   1.000
_cell.angle_alpha   90.00
_cell.angle_beta   90.00
_cell.angle_gamma   90.00
#
_symmetry.space_group_name_H-M   'P 1'
#
loop_
_entity.id
_entity.type
_entity.pdbx_description
1 polymer ?
#
loop_
_entity_poly.entity_id
_entity_poly.type
_entity_poly.pdbx_seq_one_letter_code
_entity_poly.pdbx_strand_id
1 'polypeptide(L)'
;MSGYTKVDRLDDEKHAKLLLRMKRTKSNRFNYSKRLARKATVKSLSVNFLSLLCIFASIYLLASPPDAAGAVGVYVSILVTTASVVSLMLSVENPVSELMKRSQQAHQCARDISGLYGKFQAGAIEYKDARNDYESILNAYDDNHDECDNWKTLFENAKDFPGDADGIGWIRGWVLYLISCYSPAIYTIVCVIAILLTWRIPPLIKGYFF
;
A
#
# COMPACT_ATOMS: atom_id res chain seq x y z
N MET A 1 -48.38 7.72 26.24
CA MET A 1 -47.65 6.61 25.60
C MET A 1 -47.43 7.01 24.15
N SER A 2 -46.21 7.44 23.84
CA SER A 2 -45.85 8.00 22.53
C SER A 2 -45.90 6.92 21.46
N GLY A 3 -46.69 7.13 20.41
CA GLY A 3 -46.86 6.22 19.29
C GLY A 3 -45.64 6.25 18.38
N TYR A 4 -44.60 5.49 18.73
CA TYR A 4 -43.50 5.18 17.81
C TYR A 4 -44.07 4.29 16.70
N THR A 5 -44.26 4.83 15.51
CA THR A 5 -44.88 4.09 14.41
C THR A 5 -43.85 3.19 13.71
N LYS A 6 -44.33 2.18 12.97
CA LYS A 6 -43.46 1.28 12.19
C LYS A 6 -42.62 2.04 11.15
N VAL A 7 -43.08 3.23 10.71
CA VAL A 7 -42.41 4.10 9.75
C VAL A 7 -41.18 4.76 10.39
N ASP A 8 -41.30 5.29 11.61
CA ASP A 8 -40.19 5.92 12.34
C ASP A 8 -39.02 4.94 12.53
N ARG A 9 -39.31 3.67 12.87
CA ARG A 9 -38.30 2.61 12.96
C ARG A 9 -37.55 2.33 11.65
N LEU A 10 -38.26 2.37 10.52
CA LEU A 10 -37.67 2.06 9.21
C LEU A 10 -36.72 3.17 8.75
N ASP A 11 -37.04 4.42 9.07
CA ASP A 11 -36.19 5.55 8.71
C ASP A 11 -34.97 5.65 9.62
N ASP A 12 -35.10 5.32 10.91
CA ASP A 12 -33.97 5.14 11.83
C ASP A 12 -32.99 4.06 11.33
N GLU A 13 -33.51 2.92 10.86
CA GLU A 13 -32.69 1.81 10.36
C GLU A 13 -31.93 2.20 9.08
N LYS A 14 -32.61 2.86 8.13
CA LYS A 14 -31.97 3.36 6.90
C LYS A 14 -30.88 4.39 7.22
N HIS A 15 -31.16 5.29 8.16
CA HIS A 15 -30.22 6.31 8.60
C HIS A 15 -28.96 5.68 9.20
N ALA A 16 -29.12 4.75 10.14
CA ALA A 16 -28.02 4.02 10.75
C ALA A 16 -27.19 3.23 9.72
N LYS A 17 -27.85 2.56 8.76
CA LYS A 17 -27.19 1.79 7.70
C LYS A 17 -26.35 2.67 6.78
N LEU A 18 -26.85 3.84 6.41
CA LEU A 18 -26.11 4.78 5.57
C LEU A 18 -24.91 5.37 6.32
N LEU A 19 -25.07 5.75 7.59
CA LEU A 19 -23.94 6.20 8.43
C LEU A 19 -22.84 5.14 8.55
N LEU A 20 -23.22 3.87 8.78
CA LEU A 20 -22.26 2.76 8.83
C LEU A 20 -21.54 2.57 7.50
N ARG A 21 -22.26 2.63 6.37
CA ARG A 21 -21.67 2.53 5.02
C ARG A 21 -20.68 3.66 4.77
N MET A 22 -21.07 4.91 5.04
CA MET A 22 -20.18 6.08 4.92
C MET A 22 -18.94 5.95 5.81
N LYS A 23 -19.12 5.50 7.07
CA LYS A 23 -18.02 5.28 8.02
C LYS A 23 -17.05 4.22 7.53
N ARG A 24 -17.55 3.09 7.02
CA ARG A 24 -16.71 2.05 6.44
C ARG A 24 -15.92 2.56 5.24
N THR A 25 -16.60 3.23 4.30
CA THR A 25 -15.97 3.72 3.07
C THR A 25 -14.91 4.79 3.33
N LYS A 26 -15.19 5.78 4.20
CA LYS A 26 -14.21 6.83 4.52
C LYS A 26 -12.97 6.25 5.19
N SER A 27 -13.14 5.32 6.13
CA SER A 27 -12.02 4.68 6.83
C SER A 27 -11.19 3.83 5.86
N ASN A 28 -11.85 3.08 4.97
CA ASN A 28 -11.19 2.31 3.93
C ASN A 28 -10.35 3.20 3.00
N ARG A 29 -10.93 4.30 2.49
CA ARG A 29 -10.21 5.25 1.63
C ARG A 29 -9.06 5.97 2.33
N PHE A 30 -9.17 6.28 3.62
CA PHE A 30 -8.04 6.80 4.41
C PHE A 30 -6.92 5.76 4.57
N ASN A 31 -7.27 4.49 4.79
CA ASN A 31 -6.29 3.42 4.90
C ASN A 31 -5.58 3.14 3.58
N TYR A 32 -6.33 3.08 2.47
CA TYR A 32 -5.81 3.00 1.11
C TYR A 32 -4.84 4.15 0.81
N SER A 33 -5.26 5.39 1.10
CA SER A 33 -4.41 6.58 0.93
C SER A 33 -3.09 6.47 1.70
N LYS A 34 -3.13 6.10 2.98
CA LYS A 34 -1.94 5.91 3.82
C LYS A 34 -1.03 4.79 3.30
N ARG A 35 -1.60 3.67 2.84
CA ARG A 35 -0.85 2.54 2.28
C ARG A 35 -0.12 2.95 1.02
N LEU A 36 -0.82 3.57 0.06
CA LEU A 36 -0.21 4.05 -1.17
C LEU A 36 0.86 5.11 -0.90
N ALA A 37 0.60 6.01 0.05
CA ALA A 37 1.57 7.02 0.45
C ALA A 37 2.87 6.38 0.94
N ARG A 38 2.75 5.43 1.86
CA ARG A 38 3.89 4.67 2.38
C ARG A 38 4.57 3.86 1.27
N LYS A 39 3.82 3.17 0.41
CA LYS A 39 4.35 2.37 -0.70
C LYS A 39 5.17 3.22 -1.66
N ALA A 40 4.70 4.42 -1.99
CA ALA A 40 5.43 5.38 -2.81
C ALA A 40 6.75 5.84 -2.15
N THR A 41 6.71 6.18 -0.85
CA THR A 41 7.93 6.51 -0.08
C THR A 41 8.92 5.36 -0.07
N VAL A 42 8.47 4.15 0.27
CA VAL A 42 9.33 2.95 0.34
C VAL A 42 9.92 2.65 -1.03
N LYS A 43 9.12 2.72 -2.09
CA LYS A 43 9.58 2.54 -3.47
C LYS A 43 10.64 3.56 -3.87
N SER A 44 10.43 4.84 -3.57
CA SER A 44 11.41 5.90 -3.82
C SER A 44 12.73 5.63 -3.08
N LEU A 45 12.66 5.24 -1.81
CA LEU A 45 13.83 4.85 -1.03
C LEU A 45 14.55 3.63 -1.62
N SER A 46 13.82 2.60 -2.06
CA SER A 46 14.39 1.42 -2.72
C SER A 46 15.15 1.78 -3.99
N VAL A 47 14.56 2.60 -4.87
CA VAL A 47 15.20 3.04 -6.13
C VAL A 47 16.43 3.90 -5.83
N ASN A 48 16.35 4.83 -4.89
CA ASN A 48 17.49 5.66 -4.48
C ASN A 48 18.62 4.82 -3.89
N PHE A 49 18.29 3.84 -3.04
CA PHE A 49 19.26 2.92 -2.46
C PHE A 49 19.98 2.08 -3.54
N LEU A 50 19.22 1.49 -4.47
CA LEU A 50 19.79 0.74 -5.60
C LEU A 50 20.69 1.62 -6.47
N SER A 51 20.29 2.87 -6.71
CA SER A 51 21.06 3.83 -7.50
C SER A 51 22.39 4.18 -6.81
N LEU A 52 22.36 4.44 -5.50
CA LEU A 52 23.59 4.67 -4.71
C LEU A 52 24.51 3.45 -4.74
N LEU A 53 23.94 2.25 -4.59
CA LEU A 53 24.68 1.00 -4.66
C LEU A 53 25.36 0.81 -6.03
N CYS A 54 24.68 1.13 -7.14
CA CYS A 54 25.28 1.14 -8.47
C CYS A 54 26.42 2.17 -8.60
N ILE A 55 26.25 3.38 -8.04
CA ILE A 55 27.29 4.43 -8.07
C ILE A 55 28.54 3.95 -7.32
N PHE A 56 28.41 3.45 -6.09
CA PHE A 56 29.54 2.95 -5.32
C PHE A 56 30.24 1.78 -6.00
N ALA A 57 29.47 0.84 -6.55
CA ALA A 57 30.01 -0.29 -7.31
C ALA A 57 30.77 0.17 -8.57
N SER A 58 30.27 1.19 -9.27
CA SER A 58 30.93 1.76 -10.45
C SER A 58 32.23 2.48 -10.08
N ILE A 59 32.23 3.26 -8.99
CA ILE A 59 33.45 3.90 -8.46
C ILE A 59 34.49 2.85 -8.07
N TYR A 60 34.05 1.77 -7.42
CA TYR A 60 34.95 0.67 -7.04
C TYR A 60 35.60 0.00 -8.25
N LEU A 61 34.82 -0.28 -9.31
CA LEU A 61 35.34 -0.84 -10.55
C LEU A 61 36.36 0.09 -11.22
N LEU A 62 36.11 1.41 -11.18
CA LEU A 62 37.00 2.40 -11.78
C LEU A 62 38.31 2.59 -10.98
N ALA A 63 38.23 2.54 -9.65
CA ALA A 63 39.37 2.77 -8.76
C ALA A 63 40.23 1.51 -8.54
N SER A 64 39.72 0.33 -8.87
CA SER A 64 40.43 -0.93 -8.65
C SER A 64 41.48 -1.16 -9.75
N PRO A 65 42.73 -1.49 -9.38
CA PRO A 65 43.75 -1.83 -10.37
C PRO A 65 43.34 -3.05 -11.19
N PRO A 66 43.68 -3.12 -12.50
CA PRO A 66 43.24 -4.20 -13.40
C PRO A 66 43.56 -5.61 -12.89
N ASP A 67 44.70 -5.75 -12.21
CA ASP A 67 45.18 -7.03 -11.68
C ASP A 67 44.43 -7.50 -10.43
N ALA A 68 43.78 -6.59 -9.70
CA ALA A 68 42.90 -6.89 -8.57
C ALA A 68 41.45 -7.17 -9.02
N ALA A 69 41.11 -6.85 -10.28
CA ALA A 69 39.75 -6.86 -10.78
C ALA A 69 39.22 -8.24 -11.22
N GLY A 70 40.00 -9.32 -11.09
CA GLY A 70 39.69 -10.68 -11.57
C GLY A 70 38.27 -11.20 -11.25
N ALA A 71 38.12 -12.07 -10.25
CA ALA A 71 36.80 -12.60 -9.90
C ALA A 71 35.88 -11.52 -9.30
N VAL A 72 36.45 -10.56 -8.55
CA VAL A 72 35.69 -9.52 -7.84
C VAL A 72 35.02 -8.54 -8.80
N GLY A 73 35.71 -8.11 -9.86
CA GLY A 73 35.14 -7.20 -10.85
C GLY A 73 33.94 -7.80 -11.59
N VAL A 74 33.97 -9.11 -11.87
CA VAL A 74 32.83 -9.83 -12.45
C VAL A 74 31.61 -9.79 -11.51
N TYR A 75 31.80 -10.06 -10.21
CA TYR A 75 30.70 -10.01 -9.24
C TYR A 75 30.12 -8.59 -9.09
N VAL A 76 30.98 -7.57 -9.03
CA VAL A 76 30.52 -6.19 -8.93
C VAL A 76 29.75 -5.78 -10.19
N SER A 77 30.17 -6.24 -11.37
CA SER A 77 29.46 -5.99 -12.63
C SER A 77 28.08 -6.68 -12.67
N ILE A 78 27.99 -7.93 -12.19
CA ILE A 78 26.71 -8.65 -12.04
C ILE A 78 25.78 -7.91 -11.08
N LEU A 79 26.33 -7.42 -9.96
CA LEU A 79 25.58 -6.64 -8.96
C LEU A 79 25.03 -5.36 -9.57
N VAL A 80 25.84 -4.58 -10.30
CA VAL A 80 25.39 -3.34 -10.96
C VAL A 80 24.31 -3.64 -12.00
N THR A 81 24.50 -4.68 -12.81
CA THR A 81 23.53 -5.08 -13.84
C THR A 81 22.19 -5.46 -13.20
N THR A 82 22.23 -6.32 -12.18
CA THR A 82 21.03 -6.79 -11.47
C THR A 82 20.32 -5.63 -10.76
N ALA A 83 21.06 -4.80 -10.04
CA ALA A 83 20.50 -3.62 -9.36
C ALA A 83 19.85 -2.64 -10.35
N SER A 84 20.44 -2.48 -11.54
CA SER A 84 19.89 -1.64 -12.61
C SER A 84 18.59 -2.20 -13.18
N VAL A 85 18.53 -3.52 -13.43
CA VAL A 85 17.28 -4.19 -13.89
C VAL A 85 16.18 -4.05 -12.85
N VAL A 86 16.48 -4.29 -11.57
CA VAL A 86 15.49 -4.17 -10.48
C VAL A 86 15.03 -2.71 -10.33
N SER A 87 15.94 -1.75 -10.38
CA SER A 87 15.61 -0.32 -10.34
C SER A 87 14.70 0.07 -11.50
N LEU A 88 14.95 -0.46 -12.70
CA LEU A 88 14.11 -0.25 -13.88
C LEU A 88 12.72 -0.87 -13.68
N MET A 89 12.64 -2.13 -13.25
CA MET A 89 11.36 -2.80 -12.99
C MET A 89 10.54 -2.04 -11.94
N LEU A 90 11.17 -1.63 -10.84
CA LEU A 90 10.53 -0.78 -9.84
C LEU A 90 10.07 0.53 -10.49
N SER A 91 10.89 1.21 -11.29
CA SER A 91 10.50 2.49 -11.90
C SER A 91 9.29 2.39 -12.83
N VAL A 92 9.19 1.29 -13.59
CA VAL A 92 8.09 1.05 -14.54
C VAL A 92 6.81 0.59 -13.83
N GLU A 93 6.91 -0.32 -12.86
CA GLU A 93 5.74 -0.90 -12.20
C GLU A 93 5.07 0.10 -11.25
N ASN A 94 3.95 0.71 -11.65
CA ASN A 94 3.21 1.72 -10.88
C ASN A 94 4.07 2.91 -10.44
N PRO A 95 4.34 3.90 -11.31
CA PRO A 95 5.22 5.03 -11.03
C PRO A 95 4.92 5.71 -9.68
N VAL A 96 5.96 6.21 -9.01
CA VAL A 96 5.82 6.88 -7.69
C VAL A 96 4.82 8.05 -7.78
N SER A 97 4.84 8.80 -8.87
CA SER A 97 3.89 9.88 -9.16
C SER A 97 2.44 9.40 -9.20
N GLU A 98 2.18 8.25 -9.84
CA GLU A 98 0.85 7.66 -9.95
C GLU A 98 0.35 7.15 -8.59
N LEU A 99 1.22 6.49 -7.81
CA LEU A 99 0.90 6.08 -6.43
C LEU A 99 0.54 7.28 -5.55
N MET A 100 1.28 8.39 -5.67
CA MET A 100 1.00 9.64 -4.96
C MET A 100 -0.32 10.27 -5.39
N LYS A 101 -0.59 10.33 -6.70
CA LYS A 101 -1.84 10.85 -7.25
C LYS A 101 -3.05 10.06 -6.72
N ARG A 102 -3.01 8.73 -6.79
CA ARG A 102 -4.07 7.87 -6.24
C ARG A 102 -4.23 8.03 -4.72
N SER A 103 -3.12 8.15 -4.00
CA SER A 103 -3.14 8.41 -2.56
C SER A 103 -3.87 9.73 -2.23
N GLN A 104 -3.61 10.79 -2.98
CA GLN A 104 -4.26 12.09 -2.82
C GLN A 104 -5.75 12.05 -3.17
N GLN A 105 -6.11 11.41 -4.29
CA GLN A 105 -7.52 11.23 -4.69
C GLN A 105 -8.31 10.45 -3.63
N ALA A 106 -7.75 9.35 -3.12
CA ALA A 106 -8.39 8.57 -2.05
C ALA A 106 -8.51 9.39 -0.75
N HIS A 107 -7.50 10.17 -0.40
CA HIS A 107 -7.55 11.08 0.75
C HIS A 107 -8.67 12.11 0.60
N GLN A 108 -8.76 12.75 -0.56
CA GLN A 108 -9.76 13.77 -0.83
C GLN A 108 -11.18 13.18 -0.77
N CYS A 109 -11.40 12.04 -1.40
CA CYS A 109 -12.70 11.38 -1.30
C CYS A 109 -13.07 11.02 0.15
N ALA A 110 -12.11 10.50 0.93
CA ALA A 110 -12.35 10.19 2.34
C ALA A 110 -12.74 11.44 3.14
N ARG A 111 -12.15 12.60 2.83
CA ARG A 111 -12.51 13.89 3.42
C ARG A 111 -13.91 14.33 3.03
N ASP A 112 -14.28 14.22 1.75
CA ASP A 112 -15.60 14.61 1.26
C ASP A 112 -16.69 13.74 1.92
N ILE A 113 -16.50 12.42 1.97
CA ILE A 113 -17.40 11.49 2.68
C ILE A 113 -17.44 11.83 4.17
N SER A 114 -16.31 12.18 4.79
CA SER A 114 -16.30 12.54 6.21
C SER A 114 -17.07 13.85 6.49
N GLY A 115 -17.02 14.82 5.58
CA GLY A 115 -17.81 16.03 5.65
C GLY A 115 -19.31 15.75 5.53
N LEU A 116 -19.69 14.92 4.55
CA LEU A 116 -21.06 14.47 4.36
C LEU A 116 -21.58 13.68 5.57
N TYR A 117 -20.76 12.76 6.09
CA TYR A 117 -21.06 11.97 7.29
C TYR A 117 -21.38 12.87 8.48
N GLY A 118 -20.57 13.92 8.72
CA GLY A 118 -20.81 14.86 9.82
C GLY A 118 -22.13 15.62 9.66
N LYS A 119 -22.43 16.12 8.44
CA LYS A 119 -23.71 16.79 8.15
C LYS A 119 -24.90 15.86 8.37
N PHE A 120 -24.80 14.63 7.87
CA PHE A 120 -25.87 13.64 7.98
C PHE A 120 -26.11 13.20 9.43
N GLN A 121 -25.02 12.92 10.17
CA GLN A 121 -25.09 12.56 11.59
C GLN A 121 -25.68 13.68 12.46
N ALA A 122 -25.41 14.94 12.14
CA ALA A 122 -25.98 16.09 12.84
C ALA A 122 -27.45 16.37 12.48
N GLY A 123 -28.05 15.62 11.56
CA GLY A 123 -29.40 15.88 11.06
C GLY A 123 -29.52 17.14 10.20
N ALA A 124 -28.40 17.66 9.67
CA ALA A 124 -28.39 18.89 8.86
C ALA A 124 -28.85 18.66 7.41
N ILE A 125 -28.98 17.39 6.98
CA ILE A 125 -29.44 16.98 5.65
C ILE A 125 -30.33 15.76 5.76
N GLU A 126 -31.32 15.64 4.87
CA GLU A 126 -32.23 14.50 4.84
C GLU A 126 -31.57 13.26 4.22
N TYR A 127 -32.14 12.07 4.50
CA TYR A 127 -31.63 10.80 4.01
C TYR A 127 -31.48 10.75 2.48
N LYS A 128 -32.47 11.27 1.74
CA LYS A 128 -32.47 11.23 0.28
C LYS A 128 -31.31 12.03 -0.30
N ASP A 129 -31.08 13.23 0.21
CA ASP A 129 -30.01 14.11 -0.23
C ASP A 129 -28.65 13.54 0.19
N ALA A 130 -28.53 13.06 1.44
CA ALA A 130 -27.31 12.42 1.92
C ALA A 130 -26.93 11.19 1.09
N ARG A 131 -27.91 10.39 0.64
CA ARG A 131 -27.66 9.25 -0.24
C ARG A 131 -27.21 9.69 -1.63
N ASN A 132 -27.87 10.69 -2.22
CA ASN A 132 -27.52 11.19 -3.54
C ASN A 132 -26.13 11.82 -3.56
N ASP A 133 -25.82 12.66 -2.58
CA ASP A 133 -24.50 13.26 -2.39
C ASP A 133 -23.43 12.18 -2.19
N TYR A 134 -23.74 11.14 -1.41
CA TYR A 134 -22.82 10.03 -1.20
C TYR A 134 -22.48 9.30 -2.49
N GLU A 135 -23.49 8.92 -3.29
CA GLU A 135 -23.26 8.26 -4.58
C GLU A 135 -22.57 9.20 -5.59
N SER A 136 -22.88 10.50 -5.56
CA SER A 136 -22.19 11.52 -6.37
C SER A 136 -20.71 11.59 -6.02
N ILE A 137 -20.36 11.61 -4.73
CA ILE A 137 -18.97 11.55 -4.28
C ILE A 137 -18.33 10.24 -4.76
N LEU A 138 -18.97 9.09 -4.62
CA LEU A 138 -18.39 7.82 -5.07
C LEU A 138 -18.10 7.82 -6.58
N ASN A 139 -19.00 8.36 -7.39
CA ASN A 139 -18.84 8.42 -8.85
C ASN A 139 -17.80 9.44 -9.31
N ALA A 140 -17.47 10.43 -8.48
CA ALA A 140 -16.47 11.46 -8.80
C ALA A 140 -15.02 10.96 -8.69
N TYR A 141 -14.79 9.83 -8.00
CA TYR A 141 -13.46 9.27 -7.76
C TYR A 141 -13.38 7.84 -8.27
N ASP A 142 -12.39 7.57 -9.13
CA ASP A 142 -12.12 6.22 -9.65
C ASP A 142 -11.98 5.16 -8.55
N ASP A 143 -12.36 3.94 -8.92
CA ASP A 143 -12.50 2.78 -8.04
C ASP A 143 -11.20 2.47 -7.29
N ASN A 144 -11.28 2.34 -5.96
CA ASN A 144 -10.10 2.44 -5.08
C ASN A 144 -10.25 1.67 -3.75
N HIS A 145 -11.05 0.62 -3.73
CA HIS A 145 -11.11 -0.28 -2.57
C HIS A 145 -10.28 -1.54 -2.80
N ASP A 146 -9.26 -1.71 -1.96
CA ASP A 146 -8.47 -2.93 -1.87
C ASP A 146 -8.94 -3.72 -0.64
N GLU A 147 -9.02 -5.05 -0.73
CA GLU A 147 -9.54 -5.87 0.36
C GLU A 147 -8.71 -5.71 1.64
N CYS A 148 -7.38 -5.58 1.51
CA CYS A 148 -6.49 -5.40 2.65
C CYS A 148 -6.79 -4.13 3.47
N ASP A 149 -7.22 -3.05 2.81
CA ASP A 149 -7.58 -1.78 3.46
C ASP A 149 -8.95 -1.88 4.15
N ASN A 150 -9.87 -2.67 3.58
CA ASN A 150 -11.16 -2.99 4.20
C ASN A 150 -10.96 -3.85 5.46
N TRP A 151 -10.11 -4.88 5.41
CA TRP A 151 -9.76 -5.67 6.59
C TRP A 151 -9.13 -4.82 7.69
N LYS A 152 -8.21 -3.91 7.33
CA LYS A 152 -7.63 -2.95 8.29
C LYS A 152 -8.70 -2.03 8.89
N THR A 153 -9.66 -1.60 8.09
CA THR A 153 -10.78 -0.76 8.55
C THR A 153 -11.67 -1.49 9.55
N LEU A 154 -12.01 -2.74 9.27
CA LEU A 154 -12.77 -3.59 10.19
C LEU A 154 -12.01 -3.80 11.50
N PHE A 155 -10.68 -3.97 11.45
CA PHE A 155 -9.83 -4.06 12.63
C PHE A 155 -9.83 -2.78 13.47
N GLU A 156 -9.56 -1.63 12.86
CA GLU A 156 -9.49 -0.33 13.56
C GLU A 156 -10.86 0.09 14.14
N ASN A 157 -11.96 -0.41 13.57
CA ASN A 157 -13.33 -0.06 13.96
C ASN A 157 -14.13 -1.29 14.44
N ALA A 158 -13.48 -2.30 15.05
CA ALA A 158 -14.12 -3.56 15.41
C ALA A 158 -15.38 -3.40 16.30
N LYS A 159 -15.41 -2.35 17.14
CA LYS A 159 -16.58 -2.01 17.97
C LYS A 159 -17.82 -1.63 17.16
N ASP A 160 -17.61 -1.07 15.97
CA ASP A 160 -18.66 -0.62 15.06
C ASP A 160 -19.11 -1.72 14.09
N PHE A 161 -18.34 -2.81 13.96
CA PHE A 161 -18.58 -3.91 13.03
C PHE A 161 -18.41 -5.30 13.69
N PRO A 162 -19.17 -5.61 14.76
CA PRO A 162 -18.95 -6.80 15.60
C PRO A 162 -19.19 -8.16 14.90
N GLY A 163 -19.83 -8.19 13.72
CA GLY A 163 -20.11 -9.42 12.96
C GLY A 163 -19.20 -9.66 11.75
N ASP A 164 -18.43 -8.66 11.31
CA ASP A 164 -17.55 -8.75 10.13
C ASP A 164 -16.11 -9.16 10.52
N ALA A 165 -15.91 -9.42 11.82
CA ALA A 165 -14.60 -9.51 12.42
C ALA A 165 -14.26 -10.98 12.74
N ASP A 166 -13.79 -11.73 11.75
CA ASP A 166 -13.23 -13.08 11.94
C ASP A 166 -11.74 -13.01 12.30
N GLY A 167 -11.34 -13.58 13.44
CA GLY A 167 -10.00 -13.47 14.02
C GLY A 167 -8.86 -13.93 13.11
N ILE A 168 -9.11 -14.91 12.23
CA ILE A 168 -8.13 -15.38 11.23
C ILE A 168 -8.00 -14.40 10.05
N GLY A 169 -9.09 -13.72 9.68
CA GLY A 169 -9.08 -12.61 8.71
C GLY A 169 -8.30 -11.40 9.22
N TRP A 170 -8.21 -11.19 10.54
CA TRP A 170 -7.55 -10.01 11.14
C TRP A 170 -6.04 -10.01 10.96
N ILE A 171 -5.37 -11.11 11.30
CA ILE A 171 -3.91 -11.24 11.13
C ILE A 171 -3.56 -11.14 9.64
N ARG A 172 -4.36 -11.79 8.79
CA ARG A 172 -4.20 -11.73 7.34
C ARG A 172 -4.31 -10.30 6.80
N GLY A 173 -5.31 -9.53 7.21
CA GLY A 173 -5.51 -8.15 6.76
C GLY A 173 -4.33 -7.24 7.10
N TRP A 174 -3.86 -7.26 8.35
CA TRP A 174 -2.73 -6.44 8.78
C TRP A 174 -1.41 -6.86 8.11
N VAL A 175 -1.15 -8.17 8.02
CA VAL A 175 0.04 -8.69 7.34
C VAL A 175 0.03 -8.34 5.86
N LEU A 176 -1.09 -8.54 5.15
CA LEU A 176 -1.22 -8.18 3.74
C LEU A 176 -1.08 -6.67 3.52
N TYR A 177 -1.61 -5.85 4.42
CA TYR A 177 -1.42 -4.40 4.37
C TYR A 177 0.08 -4.04 4.49
N LEU A 178 0.81 -4.65 5.43
CA LEU A 178 2.24 -4.42 5.59
C LEU A 178 3.03 -4.92 4.38
N ILE A 179 2.77 -6.14 3.92
CA ILE A 179 3.41 -6.70 2.71
C ILE A 179 3.17 -5.76 1.54
N SER A 180 1.95 -5.26 1.36
CA SER A 180 1.66 -4.33 0.28
C SER A 180 2.35 -2.97 0.45
N CYS A 181 2.55 -2.47 1.68
CA CYS A 181 3.31 -1.24 1.93
C CYS A 181 4.79 -1.42 1.57
N TYR A 182 5.36 -2.56 1.96
CA TYR A 182 6.80 -2.82 1.93
C TYR A 182 7.24 -3.71 0.77
N SER A 183 6.34 -4.11 -0.13
CA SER A 183 6.68 -4.97 -1.27
C SER A 183 7.87 -4.44 -2.09
N PRO A 184 8.03 -3.13 -2.35
CA PRO A 184 9.21 -2.64 -3.07
C PRO A 184 10.52 -2.91 -2.31
N ALA A 185 10.52 -2.74 -0.98
CA ALA A 185 11.68 -3.05 -0.14
C ALA A 185 11.94 -4.56 -0.09
N ILE A 186 10.90 -5.39 0.01
CA ILE A 186 11.03 -6.85 0.00
C ILE A 186 11.67 -7.30 -1.31
N TYR A 187 11.19 -6.84 -2.47
CA TYR A 187 11.80 -7.16 -3.76
C TYR A 187 13.27 -6.72 -3.81
N THR A 188 13.57 -5.51 -3.33
CA THR A 188 14.95 -5.00 -3.26
C THR A 188 15.85 -5.92 -2.43
N ILE A 189 15.40 -6.30 -1.23
CA ILE A 189 16.14 -7.18 -0.31
C ILE A 189 16.35 -8.56 -0.93
N VAL A 190 15.30 -9.17 -1.49
CA VAL A 190 15.38 -10.48 -2.14
C VAL A 190 16.40 -10.45 -3.29
N CYS A 191 16.41 -9.38 -4.09
CA CYS A 191 17.40 -9.22 -5.15
C CYS A 191 18.83 -9.08 -4.61
N VAL A 192 19.05 -8.28 -3.56
CA VAL A 192 20.36 -8.17 -2.91
C VAL A 192 20.81 -9.51 -2.33
N ILE A 193 19.92 -10.25 -1.68
CA ILE A 193 20.21 -11.59 -1.14
C ILE A 193 20.56 -12.55 -2.27
N ALA A 194 19.81 -12.56 -3.39
CA ALA A 194 20.11 -13.41 -4.53
C ALA A 194 21.52 -13.14 -5.08
N ILE A 195 21.91 -11.86 -5.20
CA ILE A 195 23.28 -11.47 -5.60
C ILE A 195 24.30 -11.99 -4.58
N LEU A 196 24.09 -11.79 -3.29
CA LEU A 196 25.01 -12.28 -2.25
C LEU A 196 25.14 -13.80 -2.22
N LEU A 197 24.05 -14.53 -2.50
CA LEU A 197 24.07 -16.00 -2.62
C LEU A 197 24.88 -16.44 -3.85
N THR A 198 24.74 -15.75 -4.99
CA THR A 198 25.59 -16.05 -6.17
C THR A 198 27.07 -15.82 -5.90
N TRP A 199 27.44 -14.95 -4.97
CA TRP A 199 28.84 -14.76 -4.56
C TRP A 199 29.38 -15.94 -3.73
N ARG A 200 28.50 -16.66 -3.02
CA ARG A 200 28.86 -17.77 -2.12
C ARG A 200 28.93 -19.13 -2.81
N ILE A 201 28.28 -19.29 -3.96
CA ILE A 201 28.23 -20.56 -4.74
C ILE A 201 29.58 -20.93 -5.39
N PRO A 202 30.32 -20.02 -6.04
CA PRO A 202 31.58 -20.34 -6.73
C PRO A 202 32.70 -20.92 -5.83
N PRO A 203 32.93 -20.44 -4.59
CA PRO A 203 33.91 -21.07 -3.71
C PRO A 203 33.47 -22.46 -3.21
N LEU A 204 32.15 -22.74 -3.13
CA LEU A 204 31.64 -24.07 -2.79
C LEU A 204 31.88 -25.09 -3.91
N ILE A 205 31.65 -24.70 -5.17
CA ILE A 205 31.86 -25.59 -6.32
C ILE A 205 33.35 -25.94 -6.49
N LYS A 206 34.25 -24.97 -6.29
CA LYS A 206 35.70 -25.23 -6.33
C LYS A 206 36.19 -26.19 -5.24
N GLY A 207 35.53 -26.24 -4.09
CA GLY A 207 35.88 -27.17 -2.99
C GLY A 207 35.33 -28.59 -3.14
N TYR A 208 34.39 -28.82 -4.08
CA TYR A 208 33.81 -30.15 -4.34
C TYR A 208 34.37 -30.85 -5.59
N PHE A 209 35.00 -30.10 -6.50
CA PHE A 209 35.48 -30.59 -7.79
C PHE A 209 37.01 -30.55 -7.95
N PHE A 210 37.76 -30.28 -6.89
CA PHE A 210 39.22 -30.38 -6.83
C PHE A 210 39.67 -31.12 -5.58
#